data_AF-A0A2Z4FJB9-F1
#
_entry.id   AF-A0A2Z4FJB9-F1
#
_cell.length_a   1.000
_cell.length_b   1.000
_cell.length_c   1.000
_cell.angle_alpha   90.00
_cell.angle_beta   90.00
_cell.angle_gamma   90.00
#
_symmetry.space_group_name_H-M   'P 1'
#
loop_
_entity.id
_entity.type
_entity.pdbx_description
1 polymer ?
#
loop_
_entity_poly.entity_id
_entity_poly.type
_entity_poly.pdbx_seq_one_letter_code
_entity_poly.pdbx_strand_id
1 'polypeptide(L)'
;MSSVEIYQKILPDWTALRALEESEVEAIAELIVALALVGGVDAEPSAYAELKVAWMELFCEADWVAHASFAAHLDGCEFRIRRLFAHPRAFGILLVSACSRLRAPTTQFHALCLAIVTTFCSGANQEQTDLVYRIGHKLNVSTGRIDELFTRMRASLNTAPPKRSAEQPGPLAPHREMRSTAKLSTDSIDSPRP
;
A
#
# COMPACT_ATOMS: atom_id res chain seq x y z
N MET A 1 0.00 7.02 -6.51
CA MET A 1 0.32 5.59 -6.54
C MET A 1 -0.28 5.01 -5.27
N SER A 2 -1.27 4.13 -5.39
CA SER A 2 -1.92 3.55 -4.21
C SER A 2 -0.97 2.55 -3.55
N SER A 3 -1.11 2.34 -2.24
CA SER A 3 -0.33 1.32 -1.53
C SER A 3 -0.51 -0.06 -2.17
N VAL A 4 -1.71 -0.37 -2.67
CA VAL A 4 -2.00 -1.60 -3.44
C VAL A 4 -1.15 -1.73 -4.71
N GLU A 5 -0.95 -0.66 -5.48
CA GLU A 5 -0.05 -0.67 -6.64
C GLU A 5 1.41 -0.94 -6.25
N ILE A 6 1.82 -0.54 -5.03
CA ILE A 6 3.15 -0.86 -4.49
C ILE A 6 3.22 -2.35 -4.13
N TYR A 7 2.20 -2.89 -3.45
CA TYR A 7 2.11 -4.32 -3.13
C TYR A 7 2.18 -5.17 -4.40
N GLN A 8 1.43 -4.82 -5.45
CA GLN A 8 1.38 -5.55 -6.72
C GLN A 8 2.70 -5.55 -7.51
N LYS A 9 3.54 -4.52 -7.36
CA LYS A 9 4.86 -4.48 -8.03
C LYS A 9 5.88 -5.43 -7.43
N ILE A 10 5.70 -5.83 -6.17
CA ILE A 10 6.69 -6.59 -5.39
C ILE A 10 6.20 -8.00 -5.05
N LEU A 11 4.89 -8.23 -5.13
CA LEU A 11 4.25 -9.54 -5.13
C LEU A 11 4.01 -9.98 -6.58
N PRO A 12 4.99 -10.65 -7.23
CA PRO A 12 4.88 -11.08 -8.62
C PRO A 12 3.70 -12.04 -8.86
N ASP A 13 3.23 -12.73 -7.83
CA ASP A 13 1.99 -13.52 -7.82
C ASP A 13 1.12 -13.15 -6.61
N TRP A 14 0.73 -11.88 -6.50
CA TRP A 14 -0.16 -11.43 -5.43
C TRP A 14 -1.48 -12.22 -5.36
N THR A 15 -1.89 -12.88 -6.45
CA THR A 15 -3.09 -13.73 -6.48
C THR A 15 -2.96 -14.98 -5.63
N ALA A 16 -1.74 -15.43 -5.32
CA ALA A 16 -1.51 -16.51 -4.36
C ALA A 16 -2.01 -16.17 -2.95
N LEU A 17 -2.15 -14.88 -2.61
CA LEU A 17 -2.76 -14.46 -1.34
C LEU A 17 -4.23 -14.89 -1.22
N ARG A 18 -4.91 -15.13 -2.34
CA ARG A 18 -6.31 -15.59 -2.38
C ARG A 18 -6.48 -17.07 -2.05
N ALA A 19 -5.39 -17.83 -2.15
CA ALA A 19 -5.39 -19.26 -1.84
C ALA A 19 -4.97 -19.54 -0.40
N LEU A 20 -4.72 -18.50 0.40
CA LEU A 20 -4.31 -18.65 1.79
C LEU A 20 -5.44 -19.23 2.62
N GLU A 21 -5.08 -20.14 3.52
CA GLU A 21 -6.00 -20.61 4.54
C GLU A 21 -6.27 -19.49 5.55
N GLU A 22 -7.44 -19.53 6.21
CA GLU A 22 -7.82 -18.55 7.24
C GLU A 22 -6.71 -18.36 8.28
N SER A 23 -6.10 -19.46 8.75
CA SER A 23 -5.02 -19.41 9.74
C SER A 23 -3.74 -18.72 9.24
N GLU A 24 -3.48 -18.74 7.93
CA GLU A 24 -2.36 -18.04 7.31
C GLU A 24 -2.66 -16.54 7.15
N VAL A 25 -3.90 -16.20 6.78
CA VAL A 25 -4.35 -14.79 6.71
C VAL A 25 -4.26 -14.13 8.09
N GLU A 26 -4.73 -14.80 9.14
CA GLU A 26 -4.62 -14.31 10.52
C GLU A 26 -3.15 -14.12 10.95
N ALA A 27 -2.29 -15.07 10.59
CA ALA A 27 -0.87 -15.00 10.90
C ALA A 27 -0.20 -13.81 10.19
N ILE A 28 -0.52 -13.58 8.92
CA ILE A 28 0.00 -12.42 8.18
C ILE A 28 -0.52 -11.11 8.78
N ALA A 29 -1.82 -11.05 9.14
CA ALA A 29 -2.41 -9.89 9.81
C ALA A 29 -1.68 -9.53 11.11
N GLU A 30 -1.35 -10.51 11.94
CA GLU A 30 -0.54 -10.28 13.14
C GLU A 30 0.84 -9.69 12.83
N LEU A 31 1.51 -10.18 11.79
CA LEU A 31 2.84 -9.72 11.41
C LEU A 31 2.83 -8.29 10.86
N ILE A 32 1.91 -7.96 9.95
CA ILE A 32 1.83 -6.63 9.34
C ILE A 32 1.36 -5.57 10.33
N VAL A 33 0.43 -5.92 11.24
CA VAL A 33 0.02 -5.02 12.33
C VAL A 33 1.18 -4.77 13.30
N ALA A 34 1.94 -5.81 13.66
CA ALA A 34 3.12 -5.64 14.50
C ALA A 34 4.16 -4.72 13.86
N LEU A 35 4.40 -4.86 12.55
CA LEU A 35 5.30 -3.99 11.81
C LEU A 35 4.82 -2.55 11.78
N ALA A 36 3.55 -2.32 11.45
CA ALA A 36 2.99 -0.98 11.41
C ALA A 36 3.12 -0.28 12.78
N LEU A 37 2.76 -0.96 13.86
CA LEU A 37 2.85 -0.41 15.21
C LEU A 37 4.29 -0.14 15.68
N VAL A 38 5.27 -1.00 15.35
CA VAL A 38 6.70 -0.71 15.56
C VAL A 38 7.18 0.49 14.73
N GLY A 39 6.51 0.76 13.61
CA GLY A 39 6.75 1.93 12.76
C GLY A 39 6.44 3.28 13.42
N GLY A 40 5.75 3.28 14.56
CA GLY A 40 5.28 4.52 15.18
C GLY A 40 4.02 5.09 14.52
N VAL A 41 3.26 4.29 13.75
CA VAL A 41 1.97 4.71 13.17
C VAL A 41 0.92 5.05 14.24
N ASP A 42 1.16 4.72 15.50
CA ASP A 42 0.35 5.17 16.62
C ASP A 42 0.49 6.68 16.89
N ALA A 43 1.61 7.29 16.50
CA ALA A 43 1.78 8.75 16.49
C ALA A 43 1.02 9.42 15.34
N GLU A 44 0.65 8.66 14.29
CA GLU A 44 -0.07 9.15 13.12
C GLU A 44 -1.25 8.21 12.76
N PRO A 45 -2.39 8.32 13.46
CA PRO A 45 -3.54 7.41 13.28
C PRO A 45 -4.07 7.31 11.84
N SER A 46 -3.88 8.35 11.02
CA SER A 46 -4.21 8.34 9.59
C SER A 46 -3.37 7.34 8.81
N ALA A 47 -2.07 7.19 9.12
CA ALA A 47 -1.19 6.26 8.43
C ALA A 47 -1.61 4.80 8.66
N TYR A 48 -1.99 4.45 9.89
CA TYR A 48 -2.52 3.11 10.18
C TYR A 48 -3.86 2.85 9.49
N ALA A 49 -4.75 3.85 9.47
CA ALA A 49 -6.04 3.72 8.77
C ALA A 49 -5.84 3.49 7.25
N GLU A 50 -4.91 4.20 6.62
CA GLU A 50 -4.57 4.02 5.21
C GLU A 50 -3.99 2.62 4.93
N LEU A 51 -3.10 2.13 5.79
CA LEU A 51 -2.56 0.76 5.70
C LEU A 51 -3.67 -0.28 5.84
N LYS A 52 -4.57 -0.10 6.82
CA LYS A 52 -5.71 -0.99 7.06
C LYS A 52 -6.59 -1.09 5.82
N VAL A 53 -6.92 0.04 5.19
CA VAL A 53 -7.68 0.06 3.92
C VAL A 53 -6.96 -0.72 2.83
N ALA A 54 -5.66 -0.46 2.63
CA ALA A 54 -4.87 -1.15 1.61
C ALA A 54 -4.79 -2.67 1.84
N TRP A 55 -4.66 -3.13 3.08
CA TRP A 55 -4.67 -4.55 3.40
C TRP A 55 -6.05 -5.17 3.14
N MET A 56 -7.14 -4.51 3.52
CA MET A 56 -8.49 -5.01 3.23
C MET A 56 -8.72 -5.16 1.73
N GLU A 57 -8.34 -4.15 0.93
CA GLU A 57 -8.43 -4.23 -0.54
C GLU A 57 -7.62 -5.40 -1.11
N LEU A 58 -6.45 -5.69 -0.53
CA LEU A 58 -5.58 -6.77 -0.98
C LEU A 58 -6.11 -8.17 -0.64
N PHE A 59 -6.69 -8.36 0.54
CA PHE A 59 -7.15 -9.66 1.02
C PHE A 59 -8.61 -9.97 0.71
N CYS A 60 -9.46 -8.95 0.54
CA CYS A 60 -10.91 -9.14 0.59
C CYS A 60 -11.66 -8.60 -0.65
N GLU A 61 -10.95 -7.97 -1.60
CA GLU A 61 -11.49 -7.47 -2.88
C GLU A 61 -12.72 -6.55 -2.78
N ALA A 62 -13.90 -7.06 -3.20
CA ALA A 62 -15.18 -6.38 -3.15
C ALA A 62 -16.19 -7.12 -2.26
N ASP A 63 -15.75 -8.17 -1.55
CA ASP A 63 -16.60 -8.91 -0.62
C ASP A 63 -16.73 -8.15 0.70
N TRP A 64 -17.85 -7.44 0.85
CA TRP A 64 -18.13 -6.63 2.03
C TRP A 64 -18.17 -7.42 3.35
N VAL A 65 -18.49 -8.72 3.32
CA VAL A 65 -18.49 -9.57 4.52
C VAL A 65 -17.06 -9.90 4.92
N ALA A 66 -16.23 -10.31 3.96
CA ALA A 66 -14.81 -10.55 4.17
C ALA A 66 -14.11 -9.27 4.67
N HIS A 67 -14.45 -8.11 4.10
CA HIS A 67 -13.96 -6.80 4.55
C HIS A 67 -14.27 -6.57 6.03
N ALA A 68 -15.53 -6.73 6.44
CA ALA A 68 -15.95 -6.49 7.81
C ALA A 68 -15.26 -7.44 8.81
N SER A 69 -15.17 -8.73 8.46
CA SER A 69 -14.51 -9.74 9.29
C SER A 69 -13.02 -9.45 9.44
N PHE A 70 -12.32 -9.17 8.33
CA PHE A 70 -10.90 -8.88 8.35
C PHE A 70 -10.59 -7.56 9.06
N ALA A 71 -11.43 -6.53 8.88
CA ALA A 71 -11.32 -5.27 9.62
C ALA A 71 -11.38 -5.48 11.14
N ALA A 72 -12.36 -6.28 11.60
CA ALA A 72 -12.51 -6.60 13.01
C ALA A 72 -11.33 -7.42 13.55
N HIS A 73 -10.80 -8.35 12.74
CA HIS A 73 -9.60 -9.10 13.09
C HIS A 73 -8.37 -8.19 13.22
N LEU A 74 -8.16 -7.25 12.29
CA LEU A 74 -7.08 -6.26 12.36
C LEU A 74 -7.18 -5.40 13.62
N ASP A 75 -8.38 -4.96 14.02
CA ASP A 75 -8.59 -4.20 15.26
C ASP A 75 -8.26 -5.02 16.50
N GLY A 76 -8.67 -6.30 16.53
CA GLY A 76 -8.33 -7.23 17.61
C GLY A 76 -6.82 -7.49 17.69
N CYS A 77 -6.15 -7.65 16.55
CA CYS A 77 -4.71 -7.78 16.45
C CYS A 77 -4.00 -6.53 16.96
N GLU A 78 -4.43 -5.34 16.54
CA GLU A 78 -3.87 -4.07 16.98
C GLU A 78 -3.92 -3.92 18.50
N PHE A 79 -5.11 -4.11 19.08
CA PHE A 79 -5.32 -4.02 20.52
C PHE A 79 -4.42 -5.00 21.28
N ARG A 80 -4.36 -6.26 20.83
CA ARG A 80 -3.53 -7.29 21.46
C ARG A 80 -2.04 -6.97 21.35
N ILE A 81 -1.56 -6.61 20.17
CA ILE A 81 -0.14 -6.38 19.89
C ILE A 81 0.38 -5.15 20.63
N ARG A 82 -0.38 -4.05 20.68
CA ARG A 82 -0.03 -2.86 21.47
C ARG A 82 0.30 -3.21 22.92
N ARG A 83 -0.50 -4.09 23.53
CA ARG A 83 -0.27 -4.54 24.92
C ARG A 83 0.96 -5.44 25.07
N LEU A 84 1.34 -6.16 24.02
CA LEU A 84 2.49 -7.07 24.04
C LEU A 84 3.84 -6.33 23.97
N PHE A 85 3.89 -5.08 23.50
CA PHE A 85 5.13 -4.31 23.47
C PHE A 85 5.72 -4.05 24.86
N ALA A 86 4.87 -3.91 25.89
CA ALA A 86 5.31 -3.85 27.28
C ALA A 86 5.88 -5.19 27.81
N HIS A 87 5.76 -6.27 27.04
CA HIS A 87 6.15 -7.63 27.41
C HIS A 87 6.94 -8.33 26.30
N PRO A 88 8.24 -8.00 26.12
CA PRO A 88 9.04 -8.46 24.98
C PRO A 88 9.06 -9.97 24.76
N ARG A 89 9.02 -10.77 25.83
CA ARG A 89 8.95 -12.24 25.74
C ARG A 89 7.62 -12.71 25.15
N ALA A 90 6.51 -12.12 25.58
CA ALA A 90 5.18 -12.46 25.07
C ALA A 90 5.01 -12.03 23.61
N PHE A 91 5.53 -10.87 23.24
CA PHE A 91 5.62 -10.45 21.83
C PHE A 91 6.45 -11.43 20.99
N GLY A 92 7.61 -11.89 21.53
CA GLY A 92 8.42 -12.91 20.88
C GLY A 92 7.67 -14.23 20.64
N ILE A 93 6.83 -14.66 21.58
CA ILE A 93 5.99 -15.86 21.45
C ILE A 93 4.94 -15.66 20.34
N LEU A 94 4.27 -14.50 20.29
CA LEU A 94 3.33 -14.18 19.22
C LEU A 94 4.01 -14.25 17.85
N LEU A 95 5.20 -13.65 17.69
CA LEU A 95 5.95 -13.71 16.42
C LEU A 95 6.29 -15.14 16.00
N VAL A 96 6.73 -15.99 16.94
CA VAL A 96 7.00 -17.41 16.66
C VAL A 96 5.73 -18.14 16.24
N SER A 97 4.63 -17.91 16.97
CA SER A 97 3.33 -18.51 16.69
C SER A 97 2.82 -18.14 15.29
N ALA A 98 2.82 -16.84 14.96
CA ALA A 98 2.43 -16.35 13.64
C ALA A 98 3.29 -16.99 12.53
N CYS A 99 4.62 -16.97 12.67
CA CYS A 99 5.51 -17.56 11.67
C CYS A 99 5.29 -19.07 11.50
N SER A 100 4.98 -19.81 12.58
CA SER A 100 4.78 -21.26 12.54
C SER A 100 3.51 -21.70 11.79
N ARG A 101 2.53 -20.79 11.64
CA ARG A 101 1.31 -21.04 10.86
C ARG A 101 1.55 -20.92 9.36
N LEU A 102 2.60 -20.20 8.94
CA LEU A 102 2.98 -20.03 7.54
C LEU A 102 3.85 -21.21 7.11
N ARG A 103 3.23 -22.31 6.68
CA ARG A 103 3.94 -23.59 6.45
C ARG A 103 4.52 -23.70 5.04
N ALA A 104 3.81 -23.20 4.04
CA ALA A 104 4.26 -23.30 2.65
C ALA A 104 5.36 -22.27 2.36
N PRO A 105 6.48 -22.65 1.69
CA PRO A 105 7.53 -21.70 1.30
C PRO A 105 6.99 -20.51 0.49
N THR A 106 5.99 -20.75 -0.35
CA THR A 106 5.30 -19.70 -1.10
C THR A 106 4.62 -18.71 -0.17
N THR A 107 3.81 -19.18 0.80
CA THR A 107 3.16 -18.33 1.80
C THR A 107 4.18 -17.53 2.62
N GLN A 108 5.26 -18.18 3.07
CA GLN A 108 6.33 -17.54 3.82
C GLN A 108 6.97 -16.39 3.03
N PHE A 109 7.24 -16.61 1.74
CA PHE A 109 7.76 -15.58 0.85
C PHE A 109 6.77 -14.42 0.68
N HIS A 110 5.48 -14.70 0.51
CA HIS A 110 4.45 -13.67 0.37
C HIS A 110 4.29 -12.84 1.65
N ALA A 111 4.30 -13.49 2.81
CA ALA A 111 4.29 -12.82 4.11
C ALA A 111 5.51 -11.89 4.29
N LEU A 112 6.70 -12.34 3.87
CA LEU A 112 7.91 -11.52 3.90
C LEU A 112 7.83 -10.32 2.93
N CYS A 113 7.32 -10.52 1.72
CA CYS A 113 7.08 -9.42 0.78
C CYS A 113 6.09 -8.40 1.37
N LEU A 114 5.00 -8.86 1.98
CA LEU A 114 4.02 -7.99 2.63
C LEU A 114 4.61 -7.22 3.80
N ALA A 115 5.45 -7.87 4.60
CA ALA A 115 6.17 -7.24 5.71
C ALA A 115 7.08 -6.10 5.22
N ILE A 116 7.83 -6.34 4.13
CA ILE A 116 8.69 -5.32 3.52
C ILE A 116 7.84 -4.17 2.98
N VAL A 117 6.78 -4.45 2.21
CA VAL A 117 5.95 -3.38 1.65
C VAL A 117 5.30 -2.56 2.75
N THR A 118 4.77 -3.21 3.79
CA THR A 118 4.21 -2.55 4.99
C THR A 118 5.20 -1.57 5.59
N THR A 119 6.46 -2.00 5.77
CA THR A 119 7.54 -1.18 6.33
C THR A 119 7.73 0.12 5.54
N PHE A 120 7.74 0.07 4.20
CA PHE A 120 7.89 1.28 3.39
C PHE A 120 6.63 2.14 3.38
N CYS A 121 5.44 1.54 3.31
CA CYS A 121 4.18 2.27 3.31
C CYS A 121 3.92 3.00 4.63
N SER A 122 4.46 2.51 5.75
CA SER A 122 4.36 3.15 7.07
C SER A 122 5.46 4.17 7.38
N GLY A 123 6.40 4.42 6.45
CA GLY A 123 7.59 5.24 6.72
C GLY A 123 8.72 4.42 7.34
N ALA A 124 9.45 3.70 6.48
CA ALA A 124 10.47 2.72 6.89
C ALA A 124 11.46 3.28 7.92
N ASN A 125 11.56 2.60 9.06
CA ASN A 125 12.56 2.88 10.09
C ASN A 125 13.42 1.65 10.42
N GLN A 126 14.45 1.84 11.25
CA GLN A 126 15.38 0.77 11.61
C GLN A 126 14.71 -0.35 12.41
N GLU A 127 13.80 -0.03 13.33
CA GLU A 127 13.13 -1.03 14.17
C GLU A 127 12.23 -1.96 13.36
N GLN A 128 11.52 -1.41 12.37
CA GLN A 128 10.73 -2.20 11.42
C GLN A 128 11.63 -3.09 10.56
N THR A 129 12.75 -2.53 10.08
CA THR A 129 13.73 -3.27 9.30
C THR A 129 14.26 -4.47 10.10
N ASP A 130 14.65 -4.25 11.34
CA ASP A 130 15.11 -5.30 12.25
C ASP A 130 14.01 -6.35 12.52
N LEU A 131 12.75 -5.93 12.66
CA LEU A 131 11.62 -6.84 12.81
C LEU A 131 11.41 -7.68 11.54
N VAL A 132 11.55 -7.11 10.34
CA VAL A 132 11.49 -7.88 9.08
C VAL A 132 12.58 -8.95 9.04
N TYR A 133 13.83 -8.64 9.41
CA TYR A 133 14.89 -9.65 9.47
C TYR A 133 14.58 -10.76 10.50
N ARG A 134 14.03 -10.39 11.66
CA ARG A 134 13.60 -11.37 12.67
C ARG A 134 12.49 -12.27 12.17
N ILE A 135 11.53 -11.73 11.41
CA ILE A 135 10.46 -12.52 10.76
C ILE A 135 11.09 -13.44 9.71
N GLY A 136 11.90 -12.90 8.79
CA GLY A 136 12.56 -13.68 7.75
C GLY A 136 13.38 -14.86 8.30
N HIS A 137 14.12 -14.65 9.39
CA HIS A 137 14.88 -15.72 10.04
C HIS A 137 13.97 -16.80 10.66
N LYS A 138 12.78 -16.44 11.18
CA LYS A 138 11.80 -17.42 11.68
C LYS A 138 11.13 -18.20 10.57
N LEU A 139 11.03 -17.61 9.38
CA LEU A 139 10.52 -18.23 8.16
C LEU A 139 11.61 -18.97 7.37
N ASN A 140 12.82 -19.11 7.92
CA ASN A 140 13.98 -19.74 7.25
C ASN A 140 14.37 -19.08 5.91
N VAL A 141 14.14 -17.78 5.77
CA VAL A 141 14.60 -17.00 4.62
C VAL A 141 15.99 -16.44 4.90
N SER A 142 16.92 -16.59 3.96
CA SER A 142 18.29 -16.11 4.11
C SER A 142 18.37 -14.58 4.09
N THR A 143 19.30 -14.01 4.87
CA THR A 143 19.53 -12.55 4.93
C THR A 143 19.73 -11.95 3.54
N GLY A 144 20.55 -12.58 2.69
CA GLY A 144 20.78 -12.07 1.33
C GLY A 144 19.52 -12.01 0.46
N ARG A 145 18.55 -12.91 0.69
CA ARG A 145 17.25 -12.85 0.00
C ARG A 145 16.37 -11.72 0.53
N ILE A 146 16.43 -11.46 1.83
CA ILE A 146 15.74 -10.32 2.46
C ILE A 146 16.32 -8.99 1.91
N ASP A 147 17.65 -8.88 1.85
CA ASP A 147 18.36 -7.72 1.29
C ASP A 147 17.98 -7.43 -0.16
N GLU A 148 17.88 -8.50 -0.97
CA GLU A 148 17.44 -8.41 -2.36
C GLU A 148 16.02 -7.84 -2.47
N LEU A 149 15.10 -8.28 -1.61
CA LEU A 149 13.72 -7.78 -1.59
C LEU A 149 13.66 -6.31 -1.17
N PHE A 150 14.40 -5.90 -0.13
CA PHE A 150 14.51 -4.49 0.25
C PHE A 150 15.07 -3.63 -0.89
N THR A 151 16.08 -4.12 -1.59
CA THR A 151 16.68 -3.44 -2.74
C THR A 151 15.69 -3.26 -3.89
N ARG A 152 14.94 -4.32 -4.24
CA ARG A 152 13.89 -4.28 -5.26
C ARG A 152 12.77 -3.32 -4.91
N MET A 153 12.36 -3.29 -3.64
CA MET A 153 11.34 -2.37 -3.15
C MET A 153 11.80 -0.91 -3.27
N ARG A 154 13.01 -0.60 -2.78
CA ARG A 154 13.58 0.75 -2.91
C ARG A 154 13.69 1.20 -4.38
N ALA A 155 14.09 0.31 -5.28
CA ALA A 155 14.13 0.61 -6.71
C ALA A 155 12.73 0.86 -7.31
N SER A 156 11.72 0.12 -6.87
CA SER A 156 10.33 0.26 -7.33
C SER A 156 9.68 1.58 -6.88
N LEU A 157 10.06 2.10 -5.72
CA LEU A 157 9.61 3.41 -5.23
C LEU A 157 10.31 4.57 -5.97
N ASN A 158 11.60 4.42 -6.29
CA ASN A 158 12.39 5.44 -7.00
C ASN A 158 12.09 5.52 -8.50
N THR A 159 11.44 4.53 -9.09
CA THR A 159 11.05 4.49 -10.52
C THR A 159 9.64 5.00 -10.78
N ALA A 160 8.92 5.49 -9.76
CA ALA A 160 7.69 6.23 -9.97
C ALA A 160 7.99 7.49 -10.82
N PRO A 161 7.32 7.71 -11.96
CA PRO A 161 7.59 8.87 -12.80
C PRO A 161 7.37 10.15 -11.98
N PRO A 162 8.14 11.23 -12.23
CA PRO A 162 7.91 12.50 -11.57
C PRO A 162 6.44 12.90 -11.80
N LYS A 163 5.73 13.25 -10.72
CA LYS A 163 4.45 13.94 -10.81
C LYS A 163 4.65 15.06 -11.84
N ARG A 164 3.88 15.06 -12.94
CA ARG A 164 3.81 16.21 -13.83
C ARG A 164 3.38 17.38 -12.95
N SER A 165 4.35 18.20 -12.55
CA SER A 165 4.09 19.52 -12.04
C SER A 165 3.19 20.22 -13.05
N ALA A 166 2.16 20.87 -12.51
CA ALA A 166 1.14 21.61 -13.21
C ALA A 166 1.66 22.28 -14.49
N GLU A 167 0.85 22.22 -15.54
CA GLU A 167 0.95 23.06 -16.73
C GLU A 167 1.36 24.48 -16.32
N GLN A 168 2.58 24.87 -16.67
CA GLN A 168 2.89 26.28 -16.82
C GLN A 168 2.02 26.79 -17.97
N PRO A 169 1.17 27.81 -17.78
CA PRO A 169 0.55 28.47 -18.92
C PRO A 169 1.68 29.10 -19.73
N GLY A 170 1.88 28.58 -20.95
CA GLY A 170 2.82 29.14 -21.89
C GLY A 170 2.48 30.61 -22.20
N PRO A 171 3.48 31.44 -22.54
CA PRO A 171 3.27 32.86 -22.77
C PRO A 171 2.34 33.08 -23.98
N LEU A 172 1.38 33.99 -23.80
CA LEU A 172 0.45 34.49 -24.81
C LEU A 172 1.18 34.85 -26.11
N ALA A 173 0.89 34.13 -27.19
CA ALA A 173 1.34 34.49 -28.52
C ALA A 173 0.59 35.76 -29.00
N PRO A 174 1.28 36.71 -29.67
CA PRO A 174 0.69 37.98 -30.05
C PRO A 174 -0.27 37.84 -31.23
N HIS A 175 -1.32 38.66 -31.18
CA HIS A 175 -2.33 38.89 -32.22
C HIS A 175 -1.73 38.91 -33.64
N ARG A 176 -2.21 38.00 -34.51
CA ARG A 176 -1.98 38.07 -35.95
C ARG A 176 -3.22 38.67 -36.61
N GLU A 177 -3.02 39.84 -37.20
CA GLU A 177 -3.99 40.63 -37.93
C GLU A 177 -4.75 39.82 -38.99
N MET A 178 -6.08 39.92 -38.97
CA MET A 178 -6.95 39.52 -40.08
C MET A 178 -6.95 40.61 -41.17
N ARG A 179 -6.46 40.29 -42.36
CA ARG A 179 -6.84 40.93 -43.64
C ARG A 179 -7.71 39.91 -44.39
N SER A 180 -9.03 40.09 -44.45
CA SER A 180 -9.81 40.93 -45.37
C SER A 180 -9.91 40.37 -46.78
N THR A 181 -11.12 39.93 -47.15
CA THR A 181 -11.90 40.30 -48.36
C THR A 181 -13.32 39.70 -48.20
N ALA A 182 -14.39 40.51 -48.01
CA ALA A 182 -15.31 41.02 -49.06
C ALA A 182 -16.10 39.89 -49.79
N LYS A 183 -17.44 39.87 -49.96
CA LYS A 183 -18.50 40.90 -49.94
C LYS A 183 -19.91 40.24 -50.02
N LEU A 184 -20.89 40.92 -49.42
CA LEU A 184 -22.31 41.18 -49.79
C LEU A 184 -23.28 40.08 -50.31
N SER A 185 -24.44 39.97 -49.63
CA SER A 185 -25.78 40.41 -50.10
C SER A 185 -26.83 40.16 -48.96
N THR A 186 -27.47 41.18 -48.35
CA THR A 186 -28.81 41.77 -48.65
C THR A 186 -29.92 40.70 -48.74
N ASP A 187 -31.05 40.70 -48.01
CA ASP A 187 -31.93 41.78 -47.56
C ASP A 187 -32.95 41.28 -46.51
N SER A 188 -33.44 42.22 -45.68
CA SER A 188 -34.80 42.36 -45.09
C SER A 188 -35.33 41.22 -44.17
N ILE A 189 -36.06 41.44 -43.06
CA ILE A 189 -37.30 42.22 -42.87
C ILE A 189 -37.49 42.56 -41.38
N ASP A 190 -38.16 43.69 -41.20
CA ASP A 190 -38.59 44.47 -40.05
C ASP A 190 -39.64 43.81 -39.11
N SER A 191 -39.47 44.05 -37.79
CA SER A 191 -40.49 44.34 -36.74
C SER A 191 -41.60 43.33 -36.33
N PRO A 192 -42.31 43.53 -35.19
CA PRO A 192 -41.88 43.95 -33.85
C PRO A 192 -42.53 43.13 -32.68
N ARG A 193 -42.17 43.51 -31.45
CA ARG A 193 -42.58 43.05 -30.10
C ARG A 193 -44.09 43.11 -29.77
N PRO A 194 -44.50 42.50 -28.64
CA PRO A 194 -45.32 43.15 -27.61
C PRO A 194 -44.50 43.76 -26.46
#